data_AF-A0A5T2J160-F1
#
_entry.id   AF-A0A5T2J160-F1
#
_cell.length_a   1.000
_cell.length_b   1.000
_cell.length_c   1.000
_cell.angle_alpha   90.00
_cell.angle_beta   90.00
_cell.angle_gamma   90.00
#
_symmetry.space_group_name_H-M   'P 1'
#
loop_
_entity.id
_entity.type
_entity.pdbx_description
1 polymer ?
#
loop_
_entity_poly.entity_id
_entity_poly.type
_entity_poly.pdbx_seq_one_letter_code
_entity_poly.pdbx_strand_id
1 'polypeptide(L)'
;AGSLTLNDVPATNVLIEGSIDHNQVMLNTVGADMARGALTGVARRNADGSWVVENLRLNDIRLQSDKSLSEFFAPLTTVPSLQIGRLEVTDSSLQGPDWAVTDLDLSLRNLTLRKEDWQSQEGKLSMNASEFIYGSLHLLDPILNAEFSPQGVALRQFTTRWEGGMVRTSGAWLREGKALILDDTAIAGLEYTLPENWKQLWMKPLPDWLNSLTLKKFSASRNLVIDIDPAFPWQITALDGYGANLELVQHHQWGVWSGNATLNAAAATFNRVDVRRPSLSLTANASTVNISDLSAFTGKGILEATASVSQLPQRQTQISLNGRGVPMDVLQQWGWPALPIAGDGNIQLTASGNIQADAPLKPTVNGQLHAVNAQKQQITQTMQAGVVSGGEVTSTEPAL
;
A
#
# COMPACT_ATOMS: atom_id res chain seq x y z
N ALA A 1 -23.91 -45.38 -8.34
CA ALA A 1 -23.21 -44.20 -7.80
C ALA A 1 -24.25 -43.14 -7.48
N GLY A 2 -24.18 -42.51 -6.30
CA GLY A 2 -25.07 -41.41 -5.93
C GLY A 2 -24.67 -40.11 -6.61
N SER A 3 -25.65 -39.23 -6.85
CA SER A 3 -25.45 -37.85 -7.32
C SER A 3 -26.17 -36.89 -6.38
N LEU A 4 -25.58 -35.72 -6.16
CA LEU A 4 -26.12 -34.66 -5.32
C LEU A 4 -25.72 -33.31 -5.93
N THR A 5 -26.49 -32.25 -5.68
CA THR A 5 -26.06 -30.88 -5.93
C THR A 5 -25.78 -30.20 -4.59
N LEU A 6 -24.57 -29.68 -4.41
CA LEU A 6 -24.17 -28.93 -3.21
C LEU A 6 -23.93 -27.47 -3.61
N ASN A 7 -24.80 -26.55 -3.16
CA ASN A 7 -24.73 -25.12 -3.51
C ASN A 7 -24.56 -24.87 -5.02
N ASP A 8 -25.44 -25.48 -5.82
CA ASP A 8 -25.44 -25.42 -7.30
C ASP A 8 -24.23 -26.08 -7.98
N VAL A 9 -23.32 -26.70 -7.21
CA VAL A 9 -22.22 -27.50 -7.74
C VAL A 9 -22.65 -28.97 -7.83
N PRO A 10 -22.76 -29.55 -9.04
CA PRO A 10 -23.08 -30.97 -9.17
C PRO A 10 -21.92 -31.83 -8.67
N ALA A 11 -22.27 -32.88 -7.93
CA ALA A 11 -21.37 -33.88 -7.41
C ALA A 11 -21.82 -35.28 -7.84
N THR A 12 -20.86 -36.11 -8.23
CA THR A 12 -21.04 -37.50 -8.66
C THR A 12 -20.21 -38.42 -7.79
N ASN A 13 -20.46 -39.74 -7.89
CA ASN A 13 -19.75 -40.75 -7.09
C ASN A 13 -19.83 -40.47 -5.58
N VAL A 14 -20.96 -39.92 -5.14
CA VAL A 14 -21.16 -39.47 -3.76
C VAL A 14 -21.25 -40.67 -2.82
N LEU A 15 -20.42 -40.64 -1.78
CA LEU A 15 -20.45 -41.53 -0.62
C LEU A 15 -20.58 -40.68 0.64
N ILE A 16 -21.68 -40.87 1.38
CA ILE A 16 -21.90 -40.24 2.67
C ILE A 16 -22.24 -41.35 3.65
N GLU A 17 -21.38 -41.54 4.66
CA GLU A 17 -21.59 -42.45 5.77
C GLU A 17 -21.64 -41.66 7.07
N GLY A 18 -22.63 -41.94 7.91
CA GLY A 18 -22.88 -41.13 9.08
C GLY A 18 -24.06 -41.61 9.91
N SER A 19 -24.38 -40.83 10.93
CA SER A 19 -25.53 -41.05 11.81
C SER A 19 -26.22 -39.73 12.12
N ILE A 20 -27.51 -39.80 12.40
CA ILE A 20 -28.29 -38.67 12.91
C ILE A 20 -28.81 -39.09 14.27
N ASP A 21 -28.51 -38.30 15.30
CA ASP A 21 -28.99 -38.52 16.66
C ASP A 21 -29.26 -37.19 17.36
N HIS A 22 -30.42 -37.03 17.99
CA HIS A 22 -30.82 -35.82 18.72
C HIS A 22 -30.50 -34.49 17.98
N ASN A 23 -30.84 -34.40 16.69
CA ASN A 23 -30.56 -33.28 15.78
C ASN A 23 -29.07 -32.99 15.51
N GLN A 24 -28.16 -33.85 15.96
CA GLN A 24 -26.77 -33.88 15.55
C GLN A 24 -26.62 -34.76 14.32
N VAL A 25 -25.82 -34.30 13.36
CA VAL A 25 -25.48 -35.07 12.16
C VAL A 25 -23.99 -35.35 12.22
N MET A 26 -23.63 -36.62 12.27
CA MET A 26 -22.24 -37.07 12.15
C MET A 26 -22.03 -37.56 10.72
N LEU A 27 -21.03 -37.01 10.04
CA LEU A 27 -20.58 -37.43 8.71
C LEU A 27 -19.18 -38.05 8.89
N ASN A 28 -19.17 -39.36 9.15
CA ASN A 28 -17.95 -40.13 9.41
C ASN A 28 -17.10 -40.29 8.14
N THR A 29 -17.75 -40.34 6.99
CA THR A 29 -17.10 -40.36 5.67
C THR A 29 -17.94 -39.52 4.73
N VAL A 30 -17.34 -38.48 4.15
CA VAL A 30 -17.87 -37.77 2.99
C VAL A 30 -16.86 -37.92 1.87
N GLY A 31 -17.32 -38.37 0.71
CA GLY A 31 -16.53 -38.49 -0.52
C GLY A 31 -17.38 -38.14 -1.73
N ALA A 32 -16.87 -37.32 -2.64
CA ALA A 32 -17.55 -37.02 -3.89
C ALA A 32 -16.57 -36.51 -4.95
N ASP A 33 -16.86 -36.81 -6.21
CA ASP A 33 -16.26 -36.12 -7.34
C ASP A 33 -17.08 -34.85 -7.61
N MET A 34 -16.44 -33.68 -7.59
CA MET A 34 -17.13 -32.41 -7.81
C MET A 34 -16.21 -31.39 -8.47
N ALA A 35 -16.78 -30.53 -9.32
CA ALA A 35 -16.02 -29.49 -10.00
C ALA A 35 -14.73 -30.01 -10.66
N ARG A 36 -14.81 -31.19 -11.31
CA ARG A 36 -13.69 -31.95 -11.93
C ARG A 36 -12.63 -32.52 -10.98
N GLY A 37 -12.72 -32.23 -9.68
CA GLY A 37 -11.82 -32.75 -8.66
C GLY A 37 -12.52 -33.68 -7.69
N ALA A 38 -11.91 -33.86 -6.53
CA ALA A 38 -12.40 -34.74 -5.47
C ALA A 38 -12.48 -34.01 -4.12
N LEU A 39 -13.57 -34.26 -3.40
CA LEU A 39 -13.79 -33.84 -2.02
C LEU A 39 -13.80 -35.08 -1.13
N THR A 40 -13.05 -35.04 -0.03
CA THR A 40 -13.16 -36.02 1.05
C THR A 40 -13.14 -35.34 2.41
N GLY A 41 -13.85 -35.85 3.40
CA GLY A 41 -13.81 -35.25 4.73
C GLY A 41 -14.60 -35.97 5.80
N VAL A 42 -14.43 -35.47 7.02
CA VAL A 42 -15.15 -35.86 8.23
C VAL A 42 -15.66 -34.60 8.89
N ALA A 43 -16.96 -34.55 9.13
CA ALA A 43 -17.59 -33.39 9.73
C ALA A 43 -18.76 -33.78 10.61
N ARG A 44 -19.11 -32.90 11.54
CA ARG A 44 -20.34 -33.00 12.30
C ARG A 44 -21.06 -31.67 12.35
N ARG A 45 -22.39 -31.73 12.35
CA ARG A 45 -23.26 -30.61 12.65
C ARG A 45 -23.87 -30.83 14.01
N ASN A 46 -23.64 -29.89 14.93
CA ASN A 46 -24.22 -29.92 16.26
C ASN A 46 -25.71 -29.51 16.21
N ALA A 47 -26.43 -29.80 17.30
CA ALA A 47 -27.87 -29.49 17.40
C ALA A 47 -28.18 -27.99 17.33
N ASP A 48 -27.23 -27.13 17.72
CA ASP A 48 -27.33 -25.67 17.60
C ASP A 48 -27.06 -25.16 16.17
N GLY A 49 -26.73 -26.06 15.24
CA GLY A 49 -26.42 -25.75 13.85
C GLY A 49 -24.96 -25.37 13.57
N SER A 50 -24.09 -25.35 14.59
CA SER A 50 -22.66 -25.18 14.40
C SER A 50 -22.03 -26.41 13.74
N TRP A 51 -20.98 -26.19 12.97
CA TRP A 51 -20.23 -27.23 12.28
C TRP A 51 -18.85 -27.43 12.91
N VAL A 52 -18.42 -28.68 12.98
CA VAL A 52 -17.04 -29.07 13.28
C VAL A 52 -16.57 -29.93 12.12
N VAL A 53 -15.64 -29.41 11.33
CA VAL A 53 -14.94 -30.12 10.26
C VAL A 53 -13.65 -30.64 10.85
N GLU A 54 -13.57 -31.94 11.11
CA GLU A 54 -12.37 -32.57 11.66
C GLU A 54 -11.25 -32.57 10.63
N ASN A 55 -11.58 -33.00 9.41
CA ASN A 55 -10.75 -32.87 8.23
C ASN A 55 -11.61 -32.64 6.98
N LEU A 56 -11.09 -31.82 6.06
CA LEU A 56 -11.63 -31.65 4.72
C LEU A 56 -10.45 -31.57 3.76
N ARG A 57 -10.51 -32.36 2.69
CA ARG A 57 -9.52 -32.35 1.62
C ARG A 57 -10.22 -32.11 0.29
N LEU A 58 -9.72 -31.12 -0.43
CA LEU A 58 -10.14 -30.76 -1.78
C LEU A 58 -8.93 -30.93 -2.71
N ASN A 59 -9.08 -31.72 -3.77
CA ASN A 59 -8.02 -31.89 -4.77
C ASN A 59 -8.57 -31.58 -6.15
N ASP A 60 -7.76 -30.93 -6.98
CA ASP A 60 -8.05 -30.73 -8.40
C ASP A 60 -9.38 -30.01 -8.66
N ILE A 61 -9.84 -29.17 -7.71
CA ILE A 61 -11.11 -28.45 -7.84
C ILE A 61 -10.94 -27.39 -8.94
N ARG A 62 -11.89 -27.35 -9.87
CA ARG A 62 -11.99 -26.34 -10.94
C ARG A 62 -13.38 -25.72 -10.89
N LEU A 63 -13.50 -24.66 -10.10
CA LEU A 63 -14.79 -24.04 -9.79
C LEU A 63 -14.88 -22.64 -10.41
N GLN A 64 -15.98 -22.41 -11.12
CA GLN A 64 -16.34 -21.09 -11.62
C GLN A 64 -17.65 -20.66 -10.95
N SER A 65 -17.67 -19.46 -10.39
CA SER A 65 -18.82 -18.83 -9.76
C SER A 65 -19.19 -17.54 -10.49
N ASP A 66 -20.46 -17.20 -10.46
CA ASP A 66 -20.99 -15.91 -10.88
C ASP A 66 -21.00 -14.87 -9.74
N LYS A 67 -20.57 -15.26 -8.53
CA LYS A 67 -20.60 -14.43 -7.32
C LYS A 67 -19.30 -13.65 -7.13
N SER A 68 -19.42 -12.46 -6.56
CA SER A 68 -18.25 -11.73 -6.03
C SER A 68 -17.55 -12.54 -4.92
N LEU A 69 -16.30 -12.21 -4.60
CA LEU A 69 -15.51 -12.96 -3.61
C LEU A 69 -16.19 -13.00 -2.23
N SER A 70 -16.77 -11.86 -1.81
CA SER A 70 -17.47 -11.76 -0.53
C SER A 70 -18.75 -12.60 -0.50
N GLU A 71 -19.55 -12.58 -1.57
CA GLU A 71 -20.77 -13.39 -1.71
C GLU A 71 -20.47 -14.89 -1.82
N PHE A 72 -19.34 -15.26 -2.45
CA PHE A 72 -18.89 -16.63 -2.54
C PHE A 72 -18.61 -17.22 -1.15
N PHE A 73 -17.98 -16.45 -0.26
CA PHE A 73 -17.67 -16.87 1.11
C PHE A 73 -18.73 -16.53 2.16
N ALA A 74 -19.77 -15.77 1.81
CA ALA A 74 -20.88 -15.43 2.72
C ALA A 74 -21.50 -16.64 3.45
N PRO A 75 -21.65 -17.84 2.85
CA PRO A 75 -22.18 -19.00 3.58
C PRO A 75 -21.34 -19.42 4.80
N LEU A 76 -20.05 -19.07 4.86
CA LEU A 76 -19.19 -19.36 6.01
C LEU A 76 -19.50 -18.47 7.22
N THR A 77 -20.14 -17.31 7.01
CA THR A 77 -20.48 -16.35 8.07
C THR A 77 -21.93 -16.47 8.55
N THR A 78 -22.79 -17.19 7.83
CA THR A 78 -24.20 -17.38 8.18
C THR A 78 -24.45 -18.51 9.18
N VAL A 79 -23.51 -19.45 9.33
CA VAL A 79 -23.58 -20.50 10.34
C VAL A 79 -23.20 -19.98 11.74
N PRO A 80 -23.80 -20.49 12.84
CA PRO A 80 -23.48 -20.02 14.19
C PRO A 80 -22.00 -20.12 14.54
N SER A 81 -21.35 -21.20 14.12
CA SER A 81 -19.91 -21.40 14.19
C SER A 81 -19.46 -22.48 13.20
N LEU A 82 -18.26 -22.34 12.66
CA LEU A 82 -17.57 -23.35 11.87
C LEU A 82 -16.18 -23.57 12.46
N GLN A 83 -15.98 -24.69 13.15
CA GLN A 83 -14.67 -25.14 13.61
C GLN A 83 -14.00 -25.99 12.54
N ILE A 84 -12.77 -25.65 12.18
CA ILE A 84 -11.93 -26.34 11.21
C ILE A 84 -10.73 -26.91 11.96
N GLY A 85 -10.69 -28.23 12.10
CA GLY A 85 -9.52 -28.96 12.59
C GLY A 85 -8.41 -28.95 11.53
N ARG A 86 -8.73 -29.42 10.33
CA ARG A 86 -7.84 -29.40 9.17
C ARG A 86 -8.61 -29.19 7.86
N LEU A 87 -8.12 -28.28 7.03
CA LEU A 87 -8.51 -28.12 5.63
C LEU A 87 -7.25 -28.19 4.79
N GLU A 88 -7.24 -29.09 3.81
CA GLU A 88 -6.18 -29.19 2.80
C GLU A 88 -6.81 -28.98 1.42
N VAL A 89 -6.24 -28.06 0.65
CA VAL A 89 -6.56 -27.82 -0.76
C VAL A 89 -5.29 -28.07 -1.54
N THR A 90 -5.39 -28.81 -2.64
CA THR A 90 -4.24 -29.13 -3.50
C THR A 90 -4.62 -28.90 -4.95
N ASP A 91 -3.72 -28.23 -5.69
CA ASP A 91 -3.83 -27.96 -7.12
C ASP A 91 -5.25 -27.56 -7.51
N SER A 92 -5.79 -26.50 -6.93
CA SER A 92 -7.19 -26.09 -7.15
C SER A 92 -7.31 -24.68 -7.69
N SER A 93 -8.22 -24.46 -8.63
CA SER A 93 -8.48 -23.15 -9.22
C SER A 93 -9.93 -22.75 -9.02
N LEU A 94 -10.12 -21.53 -8.51
CA LEU A 94 -11.43 -20.94 -8.27
C LEU A 94 -11.50 -19.57 -8.95
N GLN A 95 -12.60 -19.29 -9.62
CA GLN A 95 -12.80 -18.04 -10.35
C GLN A 95 -14.20 -17.48 -10.11
N GLY A 96 -14.28 -16.16 -9.93
CA GLY A 96 -15.50 -15.38 -10.02
C GLY A 96 -15.41 -14.24 -11.05
N PRO A 97 -16.33 -13.26 -11.01
CA PRO A 97 -16.37 -12.16 -11.97
C PRO A 97 -15.14 -11.25 -11.95
N ASP A 98 -14.62 -10.94 -10.76
CA ASP A 98 -13.54 -9.98 -10.52
C ASP A 98 -12.40 -10.55 -9.66
N TRP A 99 -12.40 -11.87 -9.45
CA TRP A 99 -11.41 -12.55 -8.63
C TRP A 99 -11.06 -13.91 -9.21
N ALA A 100 -9.82 -14.35 -8.98
CA ALA A 100 -9.39 -15.69 -9.30
C ALA A 100 -8.25 -16.11 -8.39
N VAL A 101 -8.14 -17.41 -8.14
CA VAL A 101 -6.96 -18.05 -7.60
C VAL A 101 -6.66 -19.29 -8.42
N THR A 102 -5.42 -19.42 -8.88
CA THR A 102 -4.99 -20.47 -9.81
C THR A 102 -3.93 -21.35 -9.14
N ASP A 103 -4.07 -22.66 -9.29
CA ASP A 103 -3.16 -23.68 -8.74
C ASP A 103 -2.91 -23.50 -7.23
N LEU A 104 -3.99 -23.30 -6.47
CA LEU A 104 -3.97 -23.11 -5.02
C LEU A 104 -3.58 -24.41 -4.32
N ASP A 105 -2.51 -24.33 -3.53
CA ASP A 105 -2.25 -25.23 -2.42
C ASP A 105 -2.47 -24.48 -1.11
N LEU A 106 -3.28 -25.04 -0.21
CA LEU A 106 -3.60 -24.42 1.08
C LEU A 106 -3.71 -25.48 2.17
N SER A 107 -3.04 -25.24 3.29
CA SER A 107 -3.20 -25.98 4.54
C SER A 107 -3.67 -25.01 5.62
N LEU A 108 -4.87 -25.25 6.16
CA LEU A 108 -5.43 -24.50 7.28
C LEU A 108 -5.72 -25.44 8.44
N ARG A 109 -5.30 -25.05 9.65
CA ARG A 109 -5.47 -25.87 10.87
C ARG A 109 -5.96 -25.04 12.04
N ASN A 110 -6.78 -25.67 12.88
CA ASN A 110 -7.22 -25.17 14.18
C ASN A 110 -7.82 -23.75 14.13
N LEU A 111 -8.76 -23.50 13.21
CA LEU A 111 -9.44 -22.21 13.08
C LEU A 111 -10.93 -22.36 13.36
N THR A 112 -11.50 -21.45 14.15
CA THR A 112 -12.96 -21.38 14.34
C THR A 112 -13.47 -20.07 13.79
N LEU A 113 -14.42 -20.12 12.85
CA LEU A 113 -15.17 -18.96 12.39
C LEU A 113 -16.46 -18.84 13.22
N ARG A 114 -16.80 -17.63 13.63
CA ARG A 114 -18.07 -17.28 14.29
C ARG A 114 -18.53 -15.92 13.78
N LYS A 115 -19.61 -15.90 13.00
CA LYS A 115 -20.10 -14.70 12.31
C LYS A 115 -18.98 -14.12 11.42
N GLU A 116 -18.58 -12.87 11.64
CA GLU A 116 -17.54 -12.15 10.89
C GLU A 116 -16.17 -12.16 11.59
N ASP A 117 -15.98 -12.99 12.63
CA ASP A 117 -14.72 -13.09 13.37
C ASP A 117 -14.17 -14.52 13.37
N TRP A 118 -12.87 -14.62 13.61
CA TRP A 118 -12.14 -15.87 13.74
C TRP A 118 -11.58 -16.00 15.16
N GLN A 119 -11.41 -17.25 15.62
CA GLN A 119 -10.84 -17.60 16.91
C GLN A 119 -9.87 -18.76 16.73
N SER A 120 -8.72 -18.68 17.41
CA SER A 120 -7.75 -19.77 17.45
C SER A 120 -6.82 -19.64 18.65
N GLN A 121 -6.32 -20.77 19.16
CA GLN A 121 -5.25 -20.83 20.15
C GLN A 121 -3.86 -21.05 19.51
N GLU A 122 -3.82 -21.78 18.39
CA GLU A 122 -2.59 -22.22 17.72
C GLU A 122 -2.86 -22.55 16.24
N GLY A 123 -3.59 -21.68 15.57
CA GLY A 123 -4.02 -21.87 14.19
C GLY A 123 -2.86 -21.66 13.23
N LYS A 124 -2.89 -22.35 12.09
CA LYS A 124 -1.85 -22.23 11.07
C LYS A 124 -2.48 -22.17 9.69
N LEU A 125 -1.99 -21.25 8.88
CA LEU A 125 -2.27 -21.14 7.45
C LEU A 125 -0.95 -21.18 6.69
N SER A 126 -0.85 -22.08 5.72
CA SER A 126 0.18 -22.08 4.69
C SER A 126 -0.55 -22.09 3.37
N MET A 127 -0.23 -21.16 2.47
CA MET A 127 -0.79 -21.15 1.13
C MET A 127 0.24 -20.71 0.10
N ASN A 128 0.13 -21.29 -1.09
CA ASN A 128 0.75 -20.83 -2.31
C ASN A 128 -0.22 -20.96 -3.47
N ALA A 129 -0.07 -20.11 -4.48
CA ALA A 129 -0.82 -20.18 -5.73
C ALA A 129 0.10 -19.72 -6.87
N SER A 130 -0.22 -20.05 -8.12
CA SER A 130 0.48 -19.46 -9.27
C SER A 130 0.02 -18.02 -9.53
N GLU A 131 -1.25 -17.74 -9.24
CA GLU A 131 -1.88 -16.44 -9.48
C GLU A 131 -2.97 -16.16 -8.44
N PHE A 132 -3.09 -14.91 -8.03
CA PHE A 132 -4.24 -14.38 -7.30
C PHE A 132 -4.67 -13.04 -7.90
N ILE A 133 -5.93 -12.94 -8.30
CA ILE A 133 -6.54 -11.74 -8.87
C ILE A 133 -7.65 -11.26 -7.95
N TYR A 134 -7.71 -9.95 -7.70
CA TYR A 134 -8.83 -9.27 -7.05
C TYR A 134 -8.98 -7.84 -7.58
N GLY A 135 -9.98 -7.62 -8.44
CA GLY A 135 -10.14 -6.38 -9.18
C GLY A 135 -8.92 -6.10 -10.05
N SER A 136 -8.24 -4.98 -9.81
CA SER A 136 -6.97 -4.63 -10.49
C SER A 136 -5.73 -5.19 -9.82
N LEU A 137 -5.85 -5.78 -8.62
CA LEU A 137 -4.73 -6.42 -7.95
C LEU A 137 -4.45 -7.76 -8.61
N HIS A 138 -3.22 -7.94 -9.08
CA HIS A 138 -2.77 -9.19 -9.67
C HIS A 138 -1.43 -9.59 -9.05
N LEU A 139 -1.50 -10.60 -8.20
CA LEU A 139 -0.36 -11.21 -7.53
C LEU A 139 0.07 -12.47 -8.26
N LEU A 140 1.37 -12.61 -8.50
CA LEU A 140 1.97 -13.75 -9.15
C LEU A 140 2.87 -14.51 -8.18
N ASP A 141 2.73 -15.84 -8.14
CA ASP A 141 3.37 -16.73 -7.18
C ASP A 141 3.23 -16.29 -5.70
N PRO A 142 2.03 -15.89 -5.22
CA PRO A 142 1.89 -15.49 -3.82
C PRO A 142 2.15 -16.69 -2.90
N ILE A 143 2.95 -16.47 -1.86
CA ILE A 143 3.19 -17.41 -0.75
C ILE A 143 2.84 -16.68 0.54
N LEU A 144 2.00 -17.29 1.38
CA LEU A 144 1.59 -16.76 2.68
C LEU A 144 1.67 -17.85 3.75
N ASN A 145 2.43 -17.56 4.81
CA ASN A 145 2.50 -18.38 6.01
C ASN A 145 2.10 -17.53 7.22
N ALA A 146 1.07 -17.95 7.95
CA ALA A 146 0.52 -17.23 9.09
C ALA A 146 0.16 -18.16 10.25
N GLU A 147 0.29 -17.66 11.47
CA GLU A 147 -0.15 -18.33 12.69
C GLU A 147 -1.19 -17.48 13.42
N PHE A 148 -2.25 -18.10 13.91
CA PHE A 148 -3.40 -17.45 14.55
C PHE A 148 -3.40 -17.75 16.04
N SER A 149 -3.64 -16.72 16.83
CA SER A 149 -3.71 -16.77 18.29
C SER A 149 -4.81 -15.82 18.80
N PRO A 150 -5.17 -15.86 20.09
CA PRO A 150 -6.09 -14.87 20.65
C PRO A 150 -5.60 -13.43 20.49
N GLN A 151 -4.28 -13.23 20.48
CA GLN A 151 -3.64 -11.91 20.36
C GLN A 151 -3.68 -11.35 18.94
N GLY A 152 -3.84 -12.20 17.91
CA GLY A 152 -3.83 -11.78 16.51
C GLY A 152 -3.15 -12.79 15.60
N VAL A 153 -2.64 -12.30 14.47
CA VAL A 153 -2.01 -13.10 13.42
C VAL A 153 -0.51 -12.80 13.38
N ALA A 154 0.33 -13.81 13.56
CA ALA A 154 1.75 -13.72 13.25
C ALA A 154 1.95 -14.05 11.77
N LEU A 155 2.31 -13.04 10.97
CA LEU A 155 2.67 -13.18 9.56
C LEU A 155 4.12 -13.64 9.46
N ARG A 156 4.34 -14.94 9.32
CA ARG A 156 5.68 -15.53 9.23
C ARG A 156 6.35 -15.19 7.91
N GLN A 157 5.56 -15.18 6.83
CA GLN A 157 6.05 -14.88 5.50
C GLN A 157 4.88 -14.45 4.61
N PHE A 158 5.10 -13.38 3.86
CA PHE A 158 4.37 -13.08 2.64
C PHE A 158 5.39 -12.75 1.55
N THR A 159 5.28 -13.41 0.39
CA THR A 159 6.08 -13.07 -0.80
C THR A 159 5.23 -13.16 -2.03
N THR A 160 5.42 -12.26 -2.99
CA THR A 160 4.74 -12.29 -4.28
C THR A 160 5.52 -11.49 -5.31
N ARG A 161 5.28 -11.78 -6.58
CA ARG A 161 5.55 -10.86 -7.69
C ARG A 161 4.34 -9.95 -7.90
N TRP A 162 4.57 -8.66 -8.11
CA TRP A 162 3.52 -7.65 -8.33
C TRP A 162 4.10 -6.49 -9.14
N GLU A 163 3.40 -6.07 -10.20
CA GLU A 163 3.79 -4.96 -11.10
C GLU A 163 5.26 -5.05 -11.54
N GLY A 164 5.66 -6.20 -12.09
CA GLY A 164 7.03 -6.47 -12.54
C GLY A 164 8.07 -6.71 -11.43
N GLY A 165 7.75 -6.34 -10.19
CA GLY A 165 8.65 -6.41 -9.04
C GLY A 165 8.38 -7.56 -8.08
N MET A 166 9.15 -7.59 -6.99
CA MET A 166 9.01 -8.49 -5.85
C MET A 166 8.57 -7.72 -4.62
N VAL A 167 7.60 -8.27 -3.89
CA VAL A 167 7.20 -7.81 -2.56
C VAL A 167 7.45 -8.94 -1.57
N ARG A 168 8.08 -8.63 -0.44
CA ARG A 168 8.19 -9.55 0.70
C ARG A 168 7.94 -8.83 2.01
N THR A 169 7.24 -9.49 2.93
CA THR A 169 7.09 -9.00 4.28
C THR A 169 6.89 -10.10 5.32
N SER A 170 7.12 -9.75 6.57
CA SER A 170 6.78 -10.53 7.76
C SER A 170 6.37 -9.58 8.87
N GLY A 171 5.63 -10.06 9.88
CA GLY A 171 5.22 -9.22 10.99
C GLY A 171 4.10 -9.83 11.81
N ALA A 172 3.24 -8.97 12.35
CA ALA A 172 2.04 -9.38 13.06
C ALA A 172 0.90 -8.38 12.86
N TRP A 173 -0.31 -8.89 12.72
CA TRP A 173 -1.53 -8.12 12.95
C TRP A 173 -2.00 -8.36 14.38
N LEU A 174 -2.05 -7.30 15.18
CA LEU A 174 -2.54 -7.33 16.55
C LEU A 174 -4.05 -7.11 16.54
N ARG A 175 -4.76 -8.05 17.16
CA ARG A 175 -6.23 -7.98 17.29
C ARG A 175 -6.63 -6.78 18.13
N GLU A 176 -5.94 -6.58 19.26
CA GLU A 176 -6.09 -5.38 20.06
C GLU A 176 -5.61 -4.17 19.25
N GLY A 177 -6.47 -3.16 19.12
CA GLY A 177 -6.14 -1.95 18.37
C GLY A 177 -6.05 -2.11 16.86
N LYS A 178 -6.23 -3.33 16.30
CA LYS A 178 -6.26 -3.62 14.85
C LYS A 178 -5.03 -3.06 14.12
N ALA A 179 -3.85 -3.36 14.67
CA ALA A 179 -2.58 -2.78 14.25
C ALA A 179 -1.76 -3.79 13.44
N LEU A 180 -1.33 -3.42 12.24
CA LEU A 180 -0.39 -4.20 11.43
C LEU A 180 1.04 -3.69 11.69
N ILE A 181 1.88 -4.53 12.25
CA ILE A 181 3.29 -4.25 12.51
C ILE A 181 4.12 -5.16 11.63
N LEU A 182 4.75 -4.61 10.60
CA LEU A 182 5.61 -5.34 9.69
C LEU A 182 7.07 -5.20 10.14
N ASP A 183 7.71 -6.34 10.43
CA ASP A 183 9.07 -6.39 10.95
C ASP A 183 10.12 -6.09 9.86
N ASP A 184 9.94 -6.62 8.66
CA ASP A 184 10.76 -6.37 7.47
C ASP A 184 9.82 -6.30 6.28
N THR A 185 9.82 -5.20 5.56
CA THR A 185 9.08 -5.02 4.31
C THR A 185 10.05 -4.62 3.22
N ALA A 186 10.13 -5.42 2.16
CA ALA A 186 10.97 -5.11 1.02
C ALA A 186 10.18 -5.12 -0.29
N ILE A 187 10.41 -4.09 -1.10
CA ILE A 187 9.86 -3.93 -2.45
C ILE A 187 11.03 -3.72 -3.40
N ALA A 188 11.12 -4.51 -4.47
CA ALA A 188 12.23 -4.41 -5.40
C ALA A 188 11.76 -4.57 -6.86
N GLY A 189 12.25 -3.69 -7.73
CA GLY A 189 11.97 -3.74 -9.17
C GLY A 189 10.51 -3.48 -9.54
N LEU A 190 9.74 -2.80 -8.67
CA LEU A 190 8.36 -2.44 -8.94
C LEU A 190 8.30 -1.46 -10.11
N GLU A 191 7.39 -1.66 -11.07
CA GLU A 191 7.07 -0.71 -12.14
C GLU A 191 5.60 -0.32 -12.05
N TYR A 192 5.30 0.77 -11.33
CA TYR A 192 3.94 1.11 -10.98
C TYR A 192 3.51 2.48 -11.51
N THR A 193 2.46 2.47 -12.32
CA THR A 193 1.71 3.67 -12.69
C THR A 193 0.55 3.83 -11.72
N LEU A 194 0.53 4.94 -10.99
CA LEU A 194 -0.56 5.26 -10.07
C LEU A 194 -1.88 5.41 -10.84
N PRO A 195 -2.99 4.87 -10.32
CA PRO A 195 -4.29 5.06 -10.95
C PRO A 195 -4.70 6.54 -10.88
N GLU A 196 -5.49 7.03 -11.84
CA GLU A 196 -5.89 8.45 -11.92
C GLU A 196 -6.51 8.98 -10.61
N ASN A 197 -7.20 8.13 -9.85
CA ASN A 197 -7.87 8.49 -8.61
C ASN A 197 -7.02 8.22 -7.34
N TRP A 198 -5.71 7.96 -7.45
CA TRP A 198 -4.86 7.58 -6.32
C TRP A 198 -4.93 8.58 -5.15
N LYS A 199 -5.02 9.89 -5.44
CA LYS A 199 -5.13 10.95 -4.42
C LYS A 199 -6.41 10.79 -3.59
N GLN A 200 -7.52 10.48 -4.26
CA GLN A 200 -8.80 10.23 -3.59
C GLN A 200 -8.75 8.94 -2.76
N LEU A 201 -8.10 7.89 -3.29
CA LEU A 201 -7.91 6.63 -2.56
C LEU A 201 -7.06 6.83 -1.29
N TRP A 202 -6.00 7.64 -1.37
CA TRP A 202 -5.15 7.96 -0.23
C TRP A 202 -5.90 8.72 0.87
N MET A 203 -6.86 9.58 0.49
CA MET A 203 -7.69 10.33 1.46
C MET A 203 -8.82 9.50 2.09
N LYS A 204 -9.16 8.33 1.53
CA LYS A 204 -10.21 7.48 2.10
C LYS A 204 -9.73 6.83 3.40
N PRO A 205 -10.59 6.76 4.43
CA PRO A 205 -10.30 5.95 5.61
C PRO A 205 -10.02 4.50 5.20
N LEU A 206 -8.99 3.91 5.81
CA LEU A 206 -8.70 2.49 5.64
C LEU A 206 -9.81 1.63 6.25
N PRO A 207 -10.02 0.39 5.75
CA PRO A 207 -11.06 -0.49 6.26
C PRO A 207 -10.96 -0.74 7.76
N ASP A 208 -12.10 -1.10 8.36
CA ASP A 208 -12.23 -1.30 9.81
C ASP A 208 -11.25 -2.31 10.39
N TRP A 209 -10.68 -3.23 9.61
CA TRP A 209 -9.70 -4.21 10.09
C TRP A 209 -8.28 -3.64 10.28
N LEU A 210 -8.00 -2.45 9.73
CA LEU A 210 -6.68 -1.81 9.74
C LEU A 210 -6.75 -0.39 10.31
N ASN A 211 -6.48 -0.26 11.61
CA ASN A 211 -6.45 1.02 12.30
C ASN A 211 -5.07 1.67 12.28
N SER A 212 -3.99 0.88 12.30
CA SER A 212 -2.62 1.38 12.18
C SER A 212 -1.68 0.44 11.42
N LEU A 213 -0.64 1.02 10.80
CA LEU A 213 0.40 0.30 10.06
C LEU A 213 1.76 0.87 10.44
N THR A 214 2.62 0.02 10.97
CA THR A 214 4.02 0.35 11.27
C THR A 214 4.96 -0.57 10.50
N LEU A 215 5.95 0.01 9.81
CA LEU A 215 7.08 -0.71 9.21
C LEU A 215 8.30 -0.53 10.11
N LYS A 216 8.72 -1.57 10.82
CA LYS A 216 9.94 -1.51 11.65
C LYS A 216 11.18 -1.34 10.79
N LYS A 217 11.25 -2.09 9.69
CA LYS A 217 12.29 -1.97 8.67
C LYS A 217 11.67 -2.01 7.29
N PHE A 218 11.93 -0.98 6.50
CA PHE A 218 11.50 -0.86 5.13
C PHE A 218 12.71 -0.78 4.21
N SER A 219 12.66 -1.47 3.07
CA SER A 219 13.61 -1.29 1.99
C SER A 219 12.90 -1.28 0.63
N ALA A 220 13.22 -0.28 -0.18
CA ALA A 220 12.83 -0.22 -1.58
C ALA A 220 14.10 -0.34 -2.43
N SER A 221 14.08 -1.07 -3.55
CA SER A 221 15.17 -0.99 -4.50
C SER A 221 14.75 -0.97 -5.96
N ARG A 222 15.36 -0.08 -6.74
CA ARG A 222 15.20 0.00 -8.20
C ARG A 222 13.74 0.07 -8.68
N ASN A 223 12.90 0.81 -7.99
CA ASN A 223 11.49 0.94 -8.35
C ASN A 223 11.27 2.08 -9.37
N LEU A 224 10.25 1.96 -10.20
CA LEU A 224 9.72 2.99 -11.07
C LEU A 224 8.31 3.32 -10.59
N VAL A 225 8.07 4.60 -10.27
CA VAL A 225 6.74 5.08 -9.85
C VAL A 225 6.37 6.27 -10.72
N ILE A 226 5.16 6.25 -11.27
CA ILE A 226 4.67 7.25 -12.22
C ILE A 226 3.31 7.77 -11.74
N ASP A 227 3.17 9.09 -11.71
CA ASP A 227 1.89 9.79 -11.63
C ASP A 227 1.59 10.46 -12.97
N ILE A 228 0.42 10.14 -13.50
CA ILE A 228 -0.05 10.59 -14.81
C ILE A 228 -1.02 11.77 -14.72
N ASP A 229 -1.23 12.36 -13.54
CA ASP A 229 -2.06 13.56 -13.40
C ASP A 229 -1.56 14.69 -14.34
N PRO A 230 -2.35 15.11 -15.35
CA PRO A 230 -1.90 16.08 -16.33
C PRO A 230 -1.63 17.46 -15.73
N ALA A 231 -2.18 17.78 -14.55
CA ALA A 231 -1.94 19.04 -13.86
C ALA A 231 -0.53 19.12 -13.24
N PHE A 232 0.01 17.99 -12.80
CA PHE A 232 1.36 17.89 -12.23
C PHE A 232 1.90 16.46 -12.37
N PRO A 233 2.31 16.04 -13.58
CA PRO A 233 2.80 14.69 -13.80
C PRO A 233 4.19 14.54 -13.18
N TRP A 234 4.49 13.36 -12.67
CA TRP A 234 5.83 13.05 -12.19
C TRP A 234 6.19 11.59 -12.38
N GLN A 235 7.50 11.34 -12.47
CA GLN A 235 8.06 9.99 -12.55
C GLN A 235 9.34 9.95 -11.73
N ILE A 236 9.55 8.85 -11.00
CA ILE A 236 10.79 8.57 -10.27
C ILE A 236 11.31 7.22 -10.73
N THR A 237 12.54 7.20 -11.25
CA THR A 237 13.15 6.03 -11.88
C THR A 237 14.30 5.49 -11.04
N ALA A 238 14.31 4.17 -10.85
CA ALA A 238 15.26 3.46 -9.98
C ALA A 238 15.28 4.04 -8.55
N LEU A 239 14.09 4.19 -7.97
CA LEU A 239 13.85 4.59 -6.59
C LEU A 239 14.31 3.48 -5.63
N ASP A 240 15.36 3.78 -4.88
CA ASP A 240 15.84 3.05 -3.72
C ASP A 240 15.40 3.76 -2.45
N GLY A 241 15.18 3.00 -1.38
CA GLY A 241 14.73 3.56 -0.12
C GLY A 241 15.08 2.67 1.07
N TYR A 242 15.30 3.29 2.21
CA TYR A 242 15.40 2.63 3.50
C TYR A 242 14.55 3.39 4.51
N GLY A 243 13.87 2.68 5.41
CA GLY A 243 13.13 3.30 6.49
C GLY A 243 13.14 2.47 7.76
N ALA A 244 13.03 3.15 8.89
CA ALA A 244 12.96 2.52 10.19
C ALA A 244 11.83 3.10 11.04
N ASN A 245 11.04 2.21 11.63
CA ASN A 245 9.89 2.52 12.50
C ASN A 245 8.91 3.53 11.88
N LEU A 246 8.57 3.34 10.59
CA LEU A 246 7.65 4.19 9.85
C LEU A 246 6.21 3.86 10.22
N GLU A 247 5.52 4.75 10.93
CA GLU A 247 4.08 4.67 11.12
C GLU A 247 3.37 5.37 9.97
N LEU A 248 2.83 4.56 9.05
CA LEU A 248 2.23 5.03 7.79
C LEU A 248 0.71 5.16 7.87
N VAL A 249 0.08 4.47 8.82
CA VAL A 249 -1.35 4.57 9.08
C VAL A 249 -1.58 4.75 10.58
N GLN A 250 -2.44 5.71 10.93
CA GLN A 250 -2.91 5.96 12.28
C GLN A 250 -4.37 6.38 12.23
N HIS A 251 -5.22 5.83 13.10
CA HIS A 251 -6.67 6.10 13.13
C HIS A 251 -7.34 5.93 11.76
N HIS A 252 -7.01 4.85 11.05
CA HIS A 252 -7.49 4.57 9.69
C HIS A 252 -7.09 5.63 8.65
N GLN A 253 -6.09 6.47 8.92
CA GLN A 253 -5.64 7.51 7.99
C GLN A 253 -4.18 7.33 7.63
N TRP A 254 -3.90 7.41 6.33
CA TRP A 254 -2.55 7.44 5.83
C TRP A 254 -1.81 8.70 6.27
N GLY A 255 -0.51 8.58 6.51
CA GLY A 255 0.37 9.68 6.84
C GLY A 255 1.83 9.23 6.96
N VAL A 256 2.69 10.14 7.43
CA VAL A 256 4.04 9.82 7.89
C VAL A 256 4.10 10.28 9.34
N TRP A 257 3.52 9.49 10.23
CA TRP A 257 3.23 9.89 11.61
C TRP A 257 4.48 9.84 12.50
N SER A 258 5.33 8.82 12.29
CA SER A 258 6.60 8.68 13.00
C SER A 258 7.61 7.89 12.18
N GLY A 259 8.88 7.91 12.61
CA GLY A 259 9.97 7.13 12.02
C GLY A 259 10.94 7.95 11.19
N ASN A 260 11.82 7.27 10.46
CA ASN A 260 12.74 7.90 9.53
C ASN A 260 12.78 7.15 8.20
N ALA A 261 13.07 7.88 7.12
CA ALA A 261 13.31 7.29 5.81
C ALA A 261 14.36 8.08 5.03
N THR A 262 15.13 7.36 4.22
CA THR A 262 16.00 7.92 3.20
C THR A 262 15.61 7.32 1.85
N LEU A 263 15.37 8.17 0.86
CA LEU A 263 15.00 7.80 -0.50
C LEU A 263 16.04 8.38 -1.46
N ASN A 264 16.41 7.61 -2.48
CA ASN A 264 17.29 8.06 -3.56
C ASN A 264 16.78 7.51 -4.87
N ALA A 265 16.96 8.22 -5.97
CA ALA A 265 16.66 7.68 -7.30
C ALA A 265 17.77 7.98 -8.29
N ALA A 266 17.80 7.29 -9.43
CA ALA A 266 18.74 7.62 -10.50
C ALA A 266 18.33 8.92 -11.21
N ALA A 267 17.03 9.06 -11.47
CA ALA A 267 16.43 10.21 -12.14
C ALA A 267 14.97 10.38 -11.71
N ALA A 268 14.46 11.59 -11.85
CA ALA A 268 13.04 11.87 -11.76
C ALA A 268 12.68 13.01 -12.71
N THR A 269 11.41 13.10 -13.04
CA THR A 269 10.83 14.26 -13.72
C THR A 269 9.68 14.75 -12.85
N PHE A 270 9.70 16.01 -12.46
CA PHE A 270 8.61 16.64 -11.70
C PHE A 270 8.04 17.77 -12.53
N ASN A 271 6.80 17.62 -12.98
CA ASN A 271 6.11 18.51 -13.91
C ASN A 271 7.02 19.01 -15.04
N ARG A 272 7.53 18.08 -15.87
CA ARG A 272 8.41 18.35 -17.03
C ARG A 272 9.81 18.90 -16.70
N VAL A 273 10.17 19.04 -15.43
CA VAL A 273 11.54 19.37 -15.01
C VAL A 273 12.28 18.09 -14.69
N ASP A 274 13.29 17.79 -15.50
CA ASP A 274 14.17 16.65 -15.26
C ASP A 274 15.16 16.95 -14.13
N VAL A 275 15.26 16.02 -13.20
CA VAL A 275 16.22 16.04 -12.11
C VAL A 275 16.98 14.73 -12.06
N ARG A 276 18.29 14.81 -11.76
CA ARG A 276 19.18 13.65 -11.68
C ARG A 276 19.62 13.43 -10.25
N ARG A 277 19.73 12.17 -9.86
CA ARG A 277 20.13 11.73 -8.51
C ARG A 277 19.35 12.44 -7.38
N PRO A 278 18.00 12.50 -7.44
CA PRO A 278 17.25 13.06 -6.32
C PRO A 278 17.51 12.23 -5.06
N SER A 279 17.74 12.89 -3.93
CA SER A 279 17.84 12.31 -2.59
C SER A 279 16.86 13.01 -1.66
N LEU A 280 16.32 12.27 -0.69
CA LEU A 280 15.50 12.79 0.39
C LEU A 280 15.78 12.02 1.69
N SER A 281 16.02 12.73 2.79
CA SER A 281 16.02 12.17 4.13
C SER A 281 14.97 12.86 4.99
N LEU A 282 14.11 12.07 5.62
CA LEU A 282 13.04 12.55 6.48
C LEU A 282 13.08 11.89 7.87
N THR A 283 12.62 12.63 8.88
CA THR A 283 12.32 12.12 10.21
C THR A 283 10.98 12.68 10.68
N ALA A 284 10.10 11.82 11.18
CA ALA A 284 8.79 12.17 11.68
C ALA A 284 8.64 11.78 13.16
N ASN A 285 7.90 12.60 13.89
CA ASN A 285 7.43 12.36 15.25
C ASN A 285 6.06 13.03 15.44
N ALA A 286 5.45 12.84 16.62
CA ALA A 286 4.11 13.37 16.92
C ALA A 286 3.93 14.88 16.73
N SER A 287 5.02 15.67 16.66
CA SER A 287 4.96 17.12 16.48
C SER A 287 5.30 17.57 15.06
N THR A 288 6.23 16.90 14.37
CA THR A 288 6.78 17.39 13.10
C THR A 288 7.23 16.26 12.19
N VAL A 289 7.01 16.43 10.89
CA VAL A 289 7.78 15.76 9.83
C VAL A 289 8.85 16.73 9.35
N ASN A 290 10.13 16.36 9.48
CA ASN A 290 11.26 17.16 9.04
C ASN A 290 11.97 16.46 7.88
N ILE A 291 12.15 17.17 6.79
CA ILE A 291 12.99 16.80 5.65
C ILE A 291 14.30 17.56 5.83
N SER A 292 15.33 16.85 6.30
CA SER A 292 16.64 17.44 6.63
C SER A 292 17.56 17.55 5.42
N ASP A 293 17.30 16.74 4.39
CA ASP A 293 18.03 16.74 3.14
C ASP A 293 17.04 16.43 2.02
N LEU A 294 16.98 17.31 1.02
CA LEU A 294 16.31 17.11 -0.25
C LEU A 294 17.22 17.70 -1.31
N SER A 295 17.83 16.88 -2.16
CA SER A 295 18.76 17.38 -3.16
C SER A 295 18.51 16.75 -4.51
N ALA A 296 18.83 17.47 -5.59
CA ALA A 296 18.87 16.90 -6.93
C ALA A 296 19.70 17.77 -7.87
N PHE A 297 20.27 17.17 -8.92
CA PHE A 297 20.91 17.93 -9.99
C PHE A 297 19.89 18.32 -11.06
N THR A 298 19.90 19.60 -11.46
CA THR A 298 19.08 20.13 -12.55
C THR A 298 19.96 20.89 -13.53
N GLY A 299 19.87 20.54 -14.82
CA GLY A 299 20.84 20.99 -15.81
C GLY A 299 22.28 20.70 -15.36
N LYS A 300 23.08 21.76 -15.20
CA LYS A 300 24.47 21.74 -14.73
C LYS A 300 24.63 22.01 -13.22
N GLY A 301 23.55 22.43 -12.56
CA GLY A 301 23.56 22.85 -11.16
C GLY A 301 22.99 21.83 -10.20
N ILE A 302 22.85 22.25 -8.96
CA ILE A 302 22.26 21.48 -7.86
C ILE A 302 21.18 22.32 -7.17
N LEU A 303 20.07 21.66 -6.82
CA LEU A 303 19.06 22.14 -5.89
C LEU A 303 19.23 21.38 -4.58
N GLU A 304 19.15 22.09 -3.48
CA GLU A 304 19.21 21.58 -2.11
C GLU A 304 18.10 22.24 -1.30
N ALA A 305 17.38 21.48 -0.50
CA ALA A 305 16.24 21.99 0.25
C ALA A 305 16.08 21.28 1.59
N THR A 306 15.44 22.00 2.52
CA THR A 306 14.95 21.47 3.78
C THR A 306 13.49 21.86 3.92
N ALA A 307 12.70 21.04 4.57
CA ALA A 307 11.31 21.36 4.85
C ALA A 307 10.88 20.82 6.21
N SER A 308 9.89 21.45 6.81
CA SER A 308 9.24 20.98 8.03
C SER A 308 7.74 21.13 7.91
N VAL A 309 7.00 20.10 8.29
CA VAL A 309 5.53 20.10 8.37
C VAL A 309 5.14 19.77 9.80
N SER A 310 4.48 20.70 10.49
CA SER A 310 3.89 20.43 11.80
C SER A 310 2.79 19.38 11.68
N GLN A 311 2.80 18.40 12.57
CA GLN A 311 1.71 17.43 12.71
C GLN A 311 0.59 17.95 13.62
N LEU A 312 0.83 19.04 14.35
CA LEU A 312 -0.16 19.72 15.16
C LEU A 312 -0.98 20.70 14.30
N PRO A 313 -2.30 20.83 14.50
CA PRO A 313 -3.09 21.90 13.89
C PRO A 313 -2.45 23.27 14.16
N GLN A 314 -2.30 24.16 13.18
CA GLN A 314 -2.84 24.18 11.81
C GLN A 314 -1.96 23.53 10.72
N ARG A 315 -1.02 22.65 11.10
CA ARG A 315 -0.02 22.03 10.22
C ARG A 315 0.81 23.07 9.45
N GLN A 316 1.40 23.99 10.20
CA GLN A 316 2.36 24.95 9.67
C GLN A 316 3.48 24.23 8.94
N THR A 317 3.78 24.71 7.74
CA THR A 317 4.78 24.15 6.84
C THR A 317 5.78 25.23 6.47
N GLN A 318 7.06 24.86 6.40
CA GLN A 318 8.15 25.73 5.97
C GLN A 318 9.04 24.96 5.00
N ILE A 319 9.55 25.66 3.99
CA ILE A 319 10.47 25.15 2.99
C ILE A 319 11.58 26.19 2.83
N SER A 320 12.82 25.72 2.80
CA SER A 320 13.98 26.49 2.35
C SER A 320 14.64 25.72 1.22
N LEU A 321 14.91 26.39 0.12
CA LEU A 321 15.54 25.82 -1.06
C LEU A 321 16.67 26.73 -1.53
N ASN A 322 17.81 26.15 -1.85
CA ASN A 322 18.96 26.79 -2.43
C ASN A 322 19.29 26.10 -3.74
N GLY A 323 19.49 26.87 -4.79
CA GLY A 323 20.00 26.39 -6.07
C GLY A 323 21.33 27.03 -6.38
N ARG A 324 22.27 26.25 -6.89
CA ARG A 324 23.59 26.71 -7.32
C ARG A 324 23.87 26.28 -8.75
N GLY A 325 24.08 27.26 -9.63
CA GLY A 325 24.31 27.04 -11.06
C GLY A 325 23.13 26.38 -11.78
N VAL A 326 21.91 26.65 -11.33
CA VAL A 326 20.67 26.08 -11.88
C VAL A 326 20.04 27.02 -12.92
N PRO A 327 19.25 26.51 -13.88
CA PRO A 327 18.49 27.36 -14.80
C PRO A 327 17.53 28.29 -14.05
N MET A 328 17.45 29.57 -14.45
CA MET A 328 16.57 30.57 -13.80
C MET A 328 15.07 30.27 -13.95
N ASP A 329 14.68 29.39 -14.87
CA ASP A 329 13.31 28.96 -15.10
C ASP A 329 12.94 27.65 -14.36
N VAL A 330 13.85 27.08 -13.57
CA VAL A 330 13.66 25.75 -12.95
C VAL A 330 12.41 25.66 -12.06
N LEU A 331 12.07 26.74 -11.34
CA LEU A 331 10.89 26.78 -10.47
C LEU A 331 9.59 27.14 -11.21
N GLN A 332 9.67 27.53 -12.49
CA GLN A 332 8.52 28.02 -13.24
C GLN A 332 7.46 26.93 -13.42
N GLN A 333 7.89 25.72 -13.77
CA GLN A 333 7.00 24.57 -13.88
C GLN A 333 6.46 24.11 -12.52
N TRP A 334 7.05 24.54 -11.40
CA TRP A 334 6.56 24.21 -10.06
C TRP A 334 5.69 25.32 -9.46
N GLY A 335 5.26 26.28 -10.28
CA GLY A 335 4.26 27.29 -9.94
C GLY A 335 4.83 28.62 -9.48
N TRP A 336 6.15 28.80 -9.43
CA TRP A 336 6.73 30.12 -9.25
C TRP A 336 6.66 30.93 -10.56
N PRO A 337 6.35 32.24 -10.56
CA PRO A 337 6.33 33.02 -11.80
C PRO A 337 7.69 33.08 -12.50
N ALA A 338 7.68 33.29 -13.81
CA ALA A 338 8.91 33.45 -14.58
C ALA A 338 9.76 34.61 -14.03
N LEU A 339 11.07 34.38 -13.95
CA LEU A 339 12.02 35.43 -13.58
C LEU A 339 12.36 36.29 -14.80
N PRO A 340 12.46 37.63 -14.66
CA PRO A 340 12.91 38.54 -15.72
C PRO A 340 14.43 38.50 -15.93
N ILE A 341 15.09 37.40 -15.59
CA ILE A 341 16.51 37.12 -15.81
C ILE A 341 16.64 35.70 -16.35
N ALA A 342 17.62 35.47 -17.22
CA ALA A 342 17.81 34.20 -17.92
C ALA A 342 19.20 33.59 -17.62
N GLY A 343 19.41 32.39 -18.14
CA GLY A 343 20.66 31.64 -18.02
C GLY A 343 20.74 30.79 -16.75
N ASP A 344 21.95 30.39 -16.40
CA ASP A 344 22.25 29.65 -15.18
C ASP A 344 22.65 30.62 -14.05
N GLY A 345 22.35 30.26 -12.81
CA GLY A 345 22.59 31.13 -11.66
C GLY A 345 22.31 30.48 -10.31
N ASN A 346 22.30 31.30 -9.27
CA ASN A 346 21.98 30.87 -7.92
C ASN A 346 20.59 31.37 -7.54
N ILE A 347 19.84 30.55 -6.81
CA ILE A 347 18.52 30.90 -6.29
C ILE A 347 18.45 30.56 -4.80
N GLN A 348 17.70 31.35 -4.04
CA GLN A 348 17.39 31.12 -2.64
C GLN A 348 15.91 31.38 -2.43
N LEU A 349 15.17 30.34 -2.07
CA LEU A 349 13.74 30.38 -1.82
C LEU A 349 13.49 30.06 -0.34
N THR A 350 12.68 30.88 0.31
CA THR A 350 12.00 30.50 1.54
C THR A 350 10.50 30.60 1.32
N ALA A 351 9.75 29.62 1.80
CA ALA A 351 8.29 29.61 1.71
C ALA A 351 7.68 28.99 2.96
N SER A 352 6.47 29.42 3.29
CA SER A 352 5.68 28.91 4.42
C SER A 352 4.20 28.90 4.09
N GLY A 353 3.43 28.06 4.78
CA GLY A 353 1.98 27.99 4.64
C GLY A 353 1.34 27.05 5.66
N ASN A 354 0.01 26.93 5.65
CA ASN A 354 -0.73 26.04 6.55
C ASN A 354 -1.46 24.97 5.72
N ILE A 355 -1.21 23.69 6.02
CA ILE A 355 -1.84 22.57 5.32
C ILE A 355 -3.05 22.10 6.14
N GLN A 356 -4.22 22.65 5.84
CA GLN A 356 -5.47 22.27 6.50
C GLN A 356 -6.34 21.42 5.57
N ALA A 357 -7.00 20.42 6.14
CA ALA A 357 -8.03 19.67 5.42
C ALA A 357 -9.15 20.61 4.99
N ASP A 358 -9.66 20.41 3.77
CA ASP A 358 -10.80 21.12 3.19
C ASP A 358 -10.68 22.65 3.13
N ALA A 359 -9.46 23.19 3.31
CA ALA A 359 -9.18 24.62 3.22
C ALA A 359 -8.18 24.90 2.08
N PRO A 360 -8.36 25.99 1.30
CA PRO A 360 -7.40 26.36 0.27
C PRO A 360 -6.02 26.65 0.87
N LEU A 361 -4.97 26.06 0.28
CA LEU A 361 -3.59 26.34 0.68
C LEU A 361 -3.18 27.78 0.33
N LYS A 362 -3.52 28.22 -0.90
CA LYS A 362 -3.02 29.47 -1.52
C LYS A 362 -3.05 30.70 -0.59
N PRO A 363 -4.15 31.04 0.12
CA PRO A 363 -4.21 32.23 0.97
C PRO A 363 -3.23 32.22 2.16
N THR A 364 -2.72 31.06 2.54
CA THR A 364 -1.78 30.90 3.66
C THR A 364 -0.32 30.96 3.24
N VAL A 365 -0.05 30.87 1.93
CA VAL A 365 1.32 30.74 1.41
C VAL A 365 2.00 32.10 1.35
N ASN A 366 3.17 32.19 1.96
CA ASN A 366 4.05 33.34 1.86
C ASN A 366 5.47 32.87 1.55
N GLY A 367 6.27 33.69 0.87
CA GLY A 367 7.63 33.30 0.55
C GLY A 367 8.43 34.42 -0.10
N GLN A 368 9.70 34.15 -0.33
CA GLN A 368 10.63 35.06 -0.97
C GLN A 368 11.62 34.24 -1.81
N LEU A 369 11.77 34.62 -3.07
CA LEU A 369 12.78 34.09 -3.98
C LEU A 369 13.78 35.19 -4.31
N HIS A 370 15.04 34.95 -3.98
CA HIS A 370 16.17 35.76 -4.44
C HIS A 370 16.94 34.97 -5.50
N ALA A 371 17.33 35.62 -6.60
CA ALA A 371 18.08 34.97 -7.66
C ALA A 371 19.17 35.89 -8.24
N VAL A 372 20.29 35.29 -8.61
CA VAL A 372 21.43 35.96 -9.24
C VAL A 372 21.95 35.11 -10.39
N ASN A 373 21.94 35.64 -11.61
CA ASN A 373 22.46 34.91 -12.78
C ASN A 373 23.97 35.13 -13.01
N ALA A 374 24.54 34.42 -13.98
CA ALA A 374 25.95 34.53 -14.35
C ALA A 374 26.39 35.96 -14.76
N GLN A 375 25.46 36.79 -15.27
CA GLN A 375 25.69 38.20 -15.62
C GLN A 375 25.62 39.13 -14.41
N LYS A 376 25.51 38.60 -13.18
CA LYS A 376 25.37 39.37 -11.94
C LYS A 376 24.11 40.26 -11.90
N GLN A 377 23.10 39.91 -12.69
CA GLN A 377 21.76 40.47 -12.56
C GLN A 377 21.08 39.80 -11.37
N GLN A 378 20.46 40.60 -10.53
CA GLN A 378 19.79 40.15 -9.31
C GLN A 378 18.31 40.49 -9.37
N ILE A 379 17.50 39.63 -8.77
CA ILE A 379 16.05 39.81 -8.65
C ILE A 379 15.59 39.24 -7.32
N THR A 380 14.63 39.91 -6.69
CA THR A 380 13.93 39.39 -5.51
C THR A 380 12.43 39.48 -5.74
N GLN A 381 11.74 38.35 -5.70
CA GLN A 381 10.28 38.28 -5.75
C GLN A 381 9.74 37.85 -4.39
N THR A 382 8.64 38.47 -3.97
CA THR A 382 7.96 38.16 -2.70
C THR A 382 6.58 37.60 -2.99
N MET A 383 6.19 36.54 -2.29
CA MET A 383 4.86 35.97 -2.32
C MET A 383 4.14 36.31 -1.02
N GLN A 384 2.93 36.87 -1.15
CA GLN A 384 2.02 37.11 -0.05
C GLN A 384 0.64 36.52 -0.37
N ALA A 385 0.13 35.67 0.52
CA ALA A 385 -1.14 34.95 0.34
C ALA A 385 -1.27 34.27 -1.04
N GLY A 386 -0.18 33.66 -1.51
CA GLY A 386 -0.10 32.97 -2.79
C GLY A 386 -0.12 33.87 -4.02
N VAL A 387 0.07 35.18 -3.86
CA VAL A 387 0.25 36.15 -4.93
C VAL A 387 1.68 36.66 -4.91
N VAL A 388 2.37 36.57 -6.05
CA VAL A 388 3.75 37.03 -6.18
C VAL A 388 3.78 38.46 -6.72
N SER A 389 4.52 39.34 -6.06
CA SER A 389 4.88 40.64 -6.57
C SER A 389 6.27 40.61 -7.20
N GLY A 390 6.39 41.24 -8.38
CA GLY A 390 7.64 41.31 -9.13
C GLY A 390 8.70 42.16 -8.43
N GLY A 391 9.95 41.73 -8.50
CA GLY A 391 11.10 42.55 -8.12
C GLY A 391 11.60 43.41 -9.28
N GLU A 392 12.31 44.48 -8.97
CA GLU A 392 13.13 45.19 -9.96
C GLU A 392 14.44 44.41 -10.18
N VAL A 393 14.85 44.28 -11.44
CA VAL A 393 16.17 43.70 -11.78
C VAL A 393 17.23 44.75 -11.46
N THR A 394 18.19 44.38 -10.63
CA THR A 394 19.38 45.21 -10.37
C THR A 394 20.61 44.55 -10.96
N SER A 395 21.51 45.32 -11.57
CA SER A 395 22.81 44.83 -12.04
C SER A 395 23.92 45.50 -11.25
N THR A 396 24.98 44.75 -11.00
CA THR A 396 26.24 45.31 -10.46
C THR A 396 27.25 45.42 -11.61
N GLU A 397 26.97 46.28 -12.58
CA GLU A 397 28.00 46.70 -13.53
C GLU A 397 28.63 48.02 -13.05
N PRO A 398 29.97 48.17 -13.06
CA PRO A 398 30.59 49.46 -12.77
C PRO A 398 30.13 50.45 -13.85
N ALA A 399 29.84 51.69 -13.45
CA ALA A 399 29.78 52.78 -14.40
C ALA A 399 31.10 52.83 -15.18
N LEU A 400 31.04 52.61 -16.50
CA LEU A 400 32.12 52.88 -17.43
C LEU A 400 31.97 54.31 -17.98
#